data_AF-A0A523UWD3-F1
#
_entry.id   AF-A0A523UWD3-F1
#
_cell.length_a   1.000
_cell.length_b   1.000
_cell.length_c   1.000
_cell.angle_alpha   90.00
_cell.angle_beta   90.00
_cell.angle_gamma   90.00
#
_symmetry.space_group_name_H-M   'P 1'
#
loop_
_entity.id
_entity.type
_entity.pdbx_description
1 polymer ?
#
loop_
_entity_poly.entity_id
_entity_poly.type
_entity_poly.pdbx_seq_one_letter_code
_entity_poly.pdbx_strand_id
1 'polypeptide(L)'
;MKSLVLLMIVVLIISGCSSATRPPGQVVASKNNFENGVKQYERGHIKQAIHQFEKAIEKNPANFKAYFYLGLCHKQKGTPKAALKNFQKAIDLNRNDQSWVTKVKAEMEAPGRKKGKKK
;
A
#
# COMPACT_ATOMS: atom_id res chain seq x y z
N MET A 1 2.20 -48.40 -27.96
CA MET A 1 2.71 -47.13 -28.55
C MET A 1 1.51 -46.43 -29.21
N LYS A 2 0.84 -45.39 -28.72
CA LYS A 2 1.33 -44.20 -27.99
C LYS A 2 0.29 -43.56 -27.02
N SER A 3 -0.91 -44.11 -26.84
CA SER A 3 -1.99 -43.39 -26.11
C SER A 3 -2.33 -43.85 -24.69
N LEU A 4 -1.78 -44.95 -24.17
CA LEU A 4 -2.14 -45.45 -22.83
C LEU A 4 -1.06 -45.24 -21.76
N VAL A 5 0.16 -44.85 -22.14
CA VAL A 5 1.25 -44.52 -21.19
C VAL A 5 1.25 -43.03 -20.82
N LEU A 6 0.40 -42.22 -21.48
CA LEU A 6 0.29 -40.78 -21.25
C LEU A 6 -0.58 -40.40 -20.03
N LEU A 7 -1.25 -41.37 -19.38
CA LEU A 7 -2.10 -41.11 -18.22
C LEU A 7 -1.39 -41.23 -16.86
N MET A 8 -0.09 -41.56 -16.84
CA MET A 8 0.71 -41.69 -15.61
C MET A 8 1.68 -40.51 -15.36
N ILE A 9 1.36 -39.32 -15.88
CA ILE A 9 2.24 -38.14 -15.77
C ILE A 9 2.02 -37.29 -14.50
N VAL A 10 0.95 -37.40 -13.71
CA VAL A 10 0.54 -36.21 -12.91
C VAL A 10 0.72 -36.28 -11.38
N VAL A 11 1.31 -37.34 -10.78
CA VAL A 11 1.35 -37.47 -9.30
C VAL A 11 2.73 -37.25 -8.64
N LEU A 12 3.81 -37.02 -9.40
CA LEU A 12 5.17 -36.87 -8.83
C LEU A 12 5.68 -35.42 -8.67
N ILE A 13 4.79 -34.42 -8.63
CA ILE A 13 5.16 -32.99 -8.48
C ILE A 13 4.80 -32.42 -7.08
N ILE A 14 4.73 -33.24 -6.02
CA ILE A 14 4.27 -32.76 -4.69
C ILE A 14 5.33 -32.87 -3.57
N SER A 15 6.60 -33.19 -3.84
CA SER A 15 7.55 -33.36 -2.73
C SER A 15 8.97 -32.89 -3.03
N GLY A 16 9.13 -31.59 -3.30
CA GLY A 16 10.48 -31.07 -3.52
C GLY A 16 10.59 -29.58 -3.76
N CYS A 17 9.93 -28.75 -2.95
CA CYS A 17 10.35 -27.36 -2.83
C CYS A 17 10.04 -26.83 -1.43
N SER A 18 10.91 -27.15 -0.48
CA SER A 18 11.11 -26.35 0.73
C SER A 18 11.77 -25.01 0.38
N SER A 19 11.22 -24.30 -0.60
CA SER A 19 11.49 -22.88 -0.72
C SER A 19 10.60 -22.20 0.28
N ALA A 20 11.20 -21.62 1.31
CA ALA A 20 10.57 -20.61 2.15
C ALA A 20 10.22 -19.38 1.29
N THR A 21 9.26 -19.52 0.37
CA THR A 21 8.57 -18.42 -0.25
C THR A 21 7.66 -17.86 0.82
N ARG A 22 8.15 -16.85 1.54
CA ARG A 22 7.27 -15.93 2.26
C ARG A 22 6.20 -15.49 1.25
N PRO A 23 4.90 -15.77 1.47
CA PRO A 23 3.88 -15.27 0.57
C PRO A 23 3.98 -13.73 0.56
N PRO A 24 4.03 -13.07 -0.61
CA PRO A 24 3.82 -11.63 -0.69
C PRO A 24 2.36 -11.38 -0.27
N GLY A 25 2.14 -11.17 1.02
CA GLY A 25 0.78 -11.20 1.55
C GLY A 25 0.63 -11.76 2.95
N GLN A 26 1.69 -11.94 3.75
CA GLN A 26 1.50 -12.14 5.19
C GLN A 26 0.99 -10.81 5.81
N VAL A 27 -0.32 -10.63 5.68
CA VAL A 27 -1.18 -9.68 6.36
C VAL A 27 -1.18 -10.05 7.83
N VAL A 28 -0.18 -9.57 8.55
CA VAL A 28 -0.34 -9.38 9.99
C VAL A 28 -1.59 -8.53 10.17
N ALA A 29 -2.66 -9.20 10.54
CA ALA A 29 -3.99 -8.64 10.66
C ALA A 29 -3.98 -7.73 11.89
N SER A 30 -3.52 -6.49 11.71
CA SER A 30 -3.86 -5.47 12.67
C SER A 30 -5.32 -5.12 12.47
N LYS A 31 -6.08 -5.21 13.57
CA LYS A 31 -7.47 -4.75 13.69
C LYS A 31 -7.65 -3.32 13.13
N ASN A 32 -6.59 -2.52 13.03
CA ASN A 32 -6.59 -1.28 12.28
C ASN A 32 -5.29 -1.05 11.45
N ASN A 33 -5.26 -1.53 10.20
CA ASN A 33 -4.13 -1.32 9.26
C ASN A 33 -3.79 0.18 9.09
N PHE A 34 -4.80 1.05 9.14
CA PHE A 34 -4.61 2.50 9.01
C PHE A 34 -3.75 3.07 10.14
N GLU A 35 -4.06 2.75 11.40
CA GLU A 35 -3.27 3.20 12.57
C GLU A 35 -1.82 2.75 12.48
N ASN A 36 -1.58 1.50 12.04
CA ASN A 36 -0.22 1.02 11.82
C ASN A 36 0.48 1.79 10.71
N GLY A 37 -0.22 2.10 9.61
CA GLY A 37 0.32 2.93 8.54
C GLY A 37 0.77 4.30 9.06
N VAL A 38 -0.05 4.93 9.89
CA VAL A 38 0.28 6.23 10.52
C VAL A 38 1.53 6.09 11.41
N LYS A 39 1.57 5.08 12.29
CA LYS A 39 2.75 4.83 13.15
C LYS A 39 4.03 4.61 12.33
N GLN A 40 3.95 3.86 11.23
CA GLN A 40 5.11 3.62 10.37
C GLN A 40 5.52 4.88 9.60
N TYR A 41 4.56 5.69 9.15
CA TYR A 41 4.82 6.98 8.51
C TYR A 41 5.52 7.95 9.46
N GLU A 42 5.08 8.02 10.71
CA GLU A 42 5.70 8.84 11.75
C GLU A 42 7.14 8.42 12.05
N ARG A 43 7.39 7.11 12.09
CA ARG A 43 8.73 6.52 12.20
C ARG A 43 9.60 6.70 10.95
N GLY A 44 9.04 7.21 9.85
CA GLY A 44 9.74 7.38 8.58
C GLY A 44 9.95 6.08 7.81
N HIS A 45 9.31 4.98 8.22
CA HIS A 45 9.34 3.71 7.51
C HIS A 45 8.37 3.72 6.31
N ILE A 46 8.68 4.54 5.31
CA ILE A 46 7.77 4.87 4.20
C ILE A 46 7.31 3.62 3.45
N LYS A 47 8.20 2.66 3.18
CA LYS A 47 7.80 1.41 2.51
C LYS A 47 6.78 0.60 3.32
N GLN A 48 6.96 0.52 4.64
CA GLN A 48 6.04 -0.18 5.52
C GLN A 48 4.72 0.58 5.66
N ALA A 49 4.77 1.91 5.73
CA ALA A 49 3.58 2.76 5.76
C ALA A 49 2.70 2.56 4.52
N ILE A 50 3.30 2.57 3.31
CA ILE A 50 2.60 2.31 2.04
C ILE A 50 1.86 0.98 2.11
N HIS A 51 2.54 -0.11 2.49
CA HIS A 51 1.94 -1.44 2.60
C HIS A 51 0.74 -1.49 3.57
N GLN A 52 0.84 -0.78 4.70
CA GLN A 52 -0.25 -0.73 5.67
C GLN A 52 -1.44 0.09 5.17
N PHE A 53 -1.19 1.19 4.46
CA PHE A 53 -2.25 2.00 3.86
C PHE A 53 -2.92 1.28 2.68
N GLU A 54 -2.18 0.56 1.85
CA GLU A 54 -2.74 -0.31 0.79
C GLU A 54 -3.72 -1.32 1.40
N LYS A 55 -3.31 -2.02 2.45
CA LYS A 55 -4.20 -2.95 3.18
C LYS A 55 -5.38 -2.25 3.87
N ALA A 56 -5.24 -0.99 4.25
CA ALA A 56 -6.35 -0.22 4.80
C ALA A 56 -7.36 0.13 3.69
N ILE A 57 -6.88 0.42 2.49
CA ILE A 57 -7.69 0.68 1.30
C ILE A 57 -8.37 -0.60 0.80
N GLU A 58 -7.67 -1.73 0.79
CA GLU A 58 -8.26 -3.03 0.41
C GLU A 58 -9.45 -3.39 1.31
N LYS A 59 -9.34 -3.12 2.62
CA LYS A 59 -10.42 -3.36 3.58
C LYS A 59 -11.54 -2.32 3.51
N ASN A 60 -11.18 -1.06 3.30
CA ASN A 60 -12.13 0.04 3.18
C ASN A 60 -11.72 0.96 2.02
N PRO A 61 -12.25 0.69 0.81
CA PRO A 61 -11.96 1.49 -0.38
C PRO A 61 -12.46 2.94 -0.30
N ALA A 62 -13.33 3.26 0.66
CA ALA A 62 -13.84 4.62 0.90
C ALA A 62 -13.02 5.39 1.95
N ASN A 63 -11.94 4.80 2.50
CA ASN A 63 -11.09 5.47 3.48
C ASN A 63 -10.20 6.55 2.83
N PHE A 64 -10.76 7.74 2.63
CA PHE A 64 -10.08 8.89 2.04
C PHE A 64 -8.79 9.28 2.79
N LYS A 65 -8.73 9.06 4.12
CA LYS A 65 -7.53 9.33 4.92
C LYS A 65 -6.39 8.39 4.52
N ALA A 66 -6.66 7.11 4.26
CA ALA A 66 -5.65 6.16 3.83
C ALA A 66 -5.02 6.57 2.49
N TYR A 67 -5.84 7.01 1.51
CA TYR A 67 -5.32 7.55 0.24
C TYR A 67 -4.47 8.80 0.45
N PHE A 68 -4.89 9.72 1.31
CA PHE A 68 -4.12 10.92 1.63
C PHE A 68 -2.73 10.58 2.20
N TYR A 69 -2.67 9.67 3.18
CA TYR A 69 -1.39 9.25 3.74
C TYR A 69 -0.54 8.45 2.74
N LEU A 70 -1.16 7.66 1.84
CA LEU A 70 -0.44 7.02 0.73
C LEU A 70 0.20 8.09 -0.18
N GLY A 71 -0.54 9.17 -0.47
CA GLY A 71 -0.06 10.32 -1.21
C GLY A 71 1.18 10.96 -0.55
N LEU A 72 1.11 11.22 0.76
CA LEU A 72 2.26 11.72 1.54
C LEU A 72 3.46 10.78 1.48
N CYS A 73 3.23 9.47 1.61
CA CYS A 73 4.29 8.46 1.51
C CYS A 73 4.96 8.47 0.13
N HIS A 74 4.18 8.54 -0.94
CA HIS A 74 4.70 8.62 -2.31
C HIS A 74 5.44 9.93 -2.59
N LYS A 75 4.97 11.05 -2.04
CA LYS A 75 5.65 12.35 -2.09
C LYS A 75 7.02 12.25 -1.40
N GLN A 76 7.10 11.61 -0.24
CA GLN A 76 8.35 11.39 0.48
C GLN A 76 9.28 10.37 -0.20
N LYS A 77 8.73 9.35 -0.88
CA LYS A 77 9.48 8.37 -1.67
C LYS A 77 10.10 8.95 -2.95
N GLY A 78 9.69 10.15 -3.37
CA GLY A 78 10.12 10.77 -4.62
C GLY A 78 9.32 10.31 -5.84
N THR A 79 8.09 9.80 -5.63
CA THR A 79 7.17 9.40 -6.71
C THR A 79 5.97 10.35 -6.76
N PRO A 80 6.13 11.61 -7.20
CA PRO A 80 5.09 12.64 -7.12
C PRO A 80 3.87 12.31 -8.00
N LYS A 81 4.04 11.65 -9.15
CA LYS A 81 2.92 11.20 -10.01
C LYS A 81 1.96 10.27 -9.25
N ALA A 82 2.51 9.31 -8.50
CA ALA A 82 1.73 8.41 -7.67
C ALA A 82 1.09 9.16 -6.48
N ALA A 83 1.79 10.16 -5.92
CA ALA A 83 1.24 10.99 -4.86
C ALA A 83 -0.02 11.74 -5.31
N LEU A 84 0.06 12.43 -6.46
CA LEU A 84 -1.05 13.19 -7.04
C LEU A 84 -2.27 12.31 -7.30
N LYS A 85 -2.09 11.12 -7.87
CA LYS A 85 -3.20 10.17 -8.10
C LYS A 85 -3.93 9.81 -6.81
N ASN A 86 -3.18 9.56 -5.73
CA ASN A 86 -3.76 9.22 -4.43
C ASN A 86 -4.42 10.41 -3.75
N PHE A 87 -3.84 11.61 -3.85
CA PHE A 87 -4.46 12.84 -3.36
C PHE A 87 -5.76 13.16 -4.08
N GLN A 88 -5.80 12.98 -5.41
CA GLN A 88 -7.02 13.14 -6.18
C GLN A 88 -8.11 12.18 -5.69
N LYS A 89 -7.76 10.91 -5.50
CA LYS A 89 -8.73 9.92 -4.99
C LYS A 89 -9.24 10.27 -3.58
N ALA A 90 -8.36 10.78 -2.73
CA ALA A 90 -8.72 11.30 -1.40
C ALA A 90 -9.69 12.48 -1.46
N ILE A 91 -9.52 13.39 -2.42
CA ILE A 91 -10.44 14.51 -2.66
C ILE A 91 -11.79 13.98 -3.18
N ASP A 92 -11.77 13.09 -4.16
CA ASP A 92 -13.00 12.56 -4.78
C ASP A 92 -13.90 11.85 -3.76
N LEU A 93 -13.31 11.14 -2.79
CA LEU A 93 -14.03 10.43 -1.74
C LEU A 93 -14.61 11.34 -0.64
N ASN A 94 -14.09 12.56 -0.46
CA ASN A 94 -14.58 13.50 0.54
C ASN A 94 -14.64 14.94 -0.02
N ARG A 95 -15.22 15.07 -1.22
CA ARG A 95 -15.29 16.35 -1.97
C ARG A 95 -16.19 17.42 -1.35
N ASN A 96 -17.11 17.01 -0.48
CA ASN A 96 -18.07 17.92 0.15
C ASN A 96 -17.45 18.67 1.33
N ASP A 97 -16.37 18.15 1.90
CA ASP A 97 -15.63 18.79 2.99
C ASP A 97 -14.57 19.74 2.40
N GLN A 98 -14.91 21.02 2.30
CA GLN A 98 -14.01 22.05 1.76
C GLN A 98 -12.72 22.19 2.59
N SER A 99 -12.78 21.97 3.91
CA SER A 99 -11.61 22.00 4.78
C SER A 99 -10.65 20.87 4.43
N TRP A 100 -11.19 19.66 4.21
CA TRP A 100 -10.44 18.53 3.70
C TRP A 100 -9.80 18.80 2.34
N VAL A 101 -10.58 19.28 1.37
CA VAL A 101 -10.08 19.54 0.00
C VAL A 101 -8.94 20.56 0.02
N THR A 102 -9.10 21.65 0.77
CA THR A 102 -8.08 22.69 0.91
C THR A 102 -6.81 22.13 1.53
N LYS A 103 -6.93 21.30 2.58
CA LYS A 103 -5.79 20.63 3.21
C LYS A 103 -5.03 19.72 2.24
N VAL A 104 -5.74 18.91 1.45
CA VAL A 104 -5.09 18.00 0.49
C VAL A 104 -4.38 18.77 -0.62
N LYS A 105 -5.02 19.81 -1.17
CA LYS A 105 -4.41 20.66 -2.22
C LYS A 105 -3.14 21.35 -1.72
N ALA A 106 -3.16 21.89 -0.50
CA ALA A 106 -1.96 22.47 0.11
C ALA A 106 -0.80 21.46 0.19
N GLU A 107 -1.10 20.19 0.51
CA GLU A 107 -0.08 19.13 0.52
C GLU A 107 0.38 18.69 -0.87
N MET A 108 -0.44 18.85 -1.92
CA MET A 108 -0.03 18.58 -3.30
C MET A 108 1.00 19.60 -3.79
N GLU A 109 0.83 20.87 -3.42
CA GLU A 109 1.68 21.99 -3.81
C GLU A 109 2.92 22.13 -2.93
N ALA A 110 2.83 21.70 -1.66
CA ALA A 110 3.94 21.80 -0.74
C ALA A 110 5.15 20.97 -1.24
N PRO A 111 6.38 21.54 -1.21
CA PRO A 111 7.57 20.81 -1.59
C PRO A 111 7.72 19.53 -0.75
N GLY A 112 8.22 18.47 -1.37
CA GLY A 112 8.41 17.18 -0.70
C GLY A 112 9.19 17.35 0.60
N ARG A 113 8.52 17.15 1.75
CA ARG A 113 9.18 17.20 3.05
C ARG A 113 10.14 16.03 3.12
N LYS A 114 11.42 16.27 2.79
CA LYS A 114 12.52 15.37 3.17
C LYS A 114 12.56 15.43 4.68
N LYS A 115 11.72 14.66 5.39
CA LYS A 115 11.88 14.45 6.82
C LYS A 115 13.30 13.92 6.98
N GLY A 116 14.17 14.78 7.49
CA GLY A 116 15.56 14.46 7.73
C GLY A 116 15.62 13.13 8.44
N LYS A 117 16.46 12.23 7.92
CA LYS A 117 16.89 11.06 8.67
C LYS A 117 17.28 11.60 10.04
N LYS A 118 16.49 11.32 11.08
CA LYS A 118 16.99 11.51 12.45
C LYS A 118 18.21 10.61 12.50
N LYS A 119 19.40 11.23 12.44
CA LYS A 119 20.67 10.57 12.69
C LYS A 119 20.68 10.09 14.13
#